data_AF-A0A947V465-F1
#
_entry.id   AF-A0A947V465-F1
#
_cell.length_a   1.000
_cell.length_b   1.000
_cell.length_c   1.000
_cell.angle_alpha   90.00
_cell.angle_beta   90.00
_cell.angle_gamma   90.00
#
_symmetry.space_group_name_H-M   'P 1'
#
loop_
_entity.id
_entity.type
_entity.pdbx_description
1 polymer ?
#
loop_
_entity_poly.entity_id
_entity_poly.type
_entity_poly.pdbx_seq_one_letter_code
_entity_poly.pdbx_strand_id
1 'polypeptide(L)' 'MSANPGGVPLNIFGQGGGKQISRQYDLPLLGATPLDLTIRSCEDRGLPMMAAEPESAVGAIFQSIAAMIRKGTDASNYA' A
#
# COMPACT_ATOMS: atom_id res chain seq x y z
N MET A 1 14.28 1.95 17.64
CA MET A 1 13.97 3.34 17.22
C MET A 1 15.13 3.87 16.40
N SER A 2 14.99 3.95 15.08
CA SER A 2 15.83 4.81 14.24
C SER A 2 14.90 5.83 13.60
N ALA A 3 14.46 6.80 14.42
CA ALA A 3 13.66 7.91 13.94
C ALA A 3 14.60 8.88 13.19
N ASN A 4 14.30 9.15 11.93
CA ASN A 4 15.02 10.13 11.12
C ASN A 4 14.88 11.52 11.78
N PRO A 5 15.97 12.21 12.18
CA PRO A 5 15.90 13.49 12.89
C PRO A 5 15.33 14.65 12.06
N GLY A 6 15.03 14.45 10.77
CA GLY A 6 14.45 15.45 9.87
C GLY A 6 12.94 15.31 9.58
N GLY A 7 12.24 14.33 10.15
CA GLY A 7 10.80 14.08 9.88
C GLY A 7 10.46 13.62 8.45
N VAL A 8 11.44 13.58 7.54
CA VAL A 8 11.28 13.08 6.18
C VAL A 8 11.26 11.54 6.19
N PRO A 9 10.33 10.88 5.48
CA PRO A 9 10.35 9.42 5.33
C PRO A 9 11.69 8.94 4.75
N LEU A 10 12.35 8.01 5.44
CA LEU A 10 13.65 7.49 5.01
C LEU A 10 13.46 6.37 3.98
N ASN A 11 13.79 6.64 2.72
CA ASN A 11 13.67 5.70 1.61
C ASN A 11 14.90 4.79 1.48
N ILE A 12 15.13 3.89 2.45
CA ILE A 12 16.32 3.01 2.48
C ILE A 12 16.44 2.04 1.29
N PHE A 13 15.32 1.74 0.61
CA PHE A 13 15.28 0.83 -0.55
C PHE A 13 14.99 1.56 -1.88
N GLY A 14 15.12 2.89 -1.89
CA GLY A 14 14.70 3.73 -3.03
C GLY A 14 13.18 3.91 -3.11
N GLN A 15 12.71 4.67 -4.10
CA GLN A 15 11.30 4.97 -4.31
C GLN A 15 11.01 5.17 -5.81
N GLY A 16 9.79 4.85 -6.26
CA GLY A 16 9.28 5.24 -7.57
C GLY A 16 9.42 4.19 -8.68
N GLY A 17 10.16 3.10 -8.48
CA GLY A 17 10.34 2.04 -9.49
C GLY A 17 9.02 1.45 -10.01
N GLY A 18 8.05 1.21 -9.12
CA GLY A 18 6.71 0.74 -9.53
C GLY A 18 5.96 1.72 -10.44
N LYS A 19 6.08 3.03 -10.18
CA LYS A 19 5.49 4.08 -11.02
C LYS A 19 6.17 4.16 -12.39
N GLN A 20 7.48 3.93 -12.44
CA GLN A 20 8.23 3.88 -13.69
C GLN A 20 7.78 2.68 -14.55
N ILE A 21 7.69 1.48 -13.98
CA ILE A 21 7.24 0.27 -14.68
C ILE A 21 5.79 0.41 -15.16
N SER A 22 4.90 0.93 -14.29
CA SER A 22 3.50 1.20 -14.64
C SER A 22 3.38 2.08 -15.90
N ARG A 23 4.19 3.15 -16.01
CA ARG A 23 4.23 3.99 -17.21
C ARG A 23 4.83 3.29 -18.42
N GLN A 24 5.88 2.48 -18.22
CA GLN A 24 6.56 1.78 -19.31
C GLN A 24 5.65 0.79 -20.04
N TYR A 25 4.75 0.13 -19.30
CA TYR A 25 3.86 -0.90 -19.83
C TYR A 25 2.41 -0.44 -19.98
N ASP A 26 2.13 0.84 -19.74
CA ASP A 26 0.77 1.41 -19.73
C ASP A 26 -0.21 0.62 -18.84
N LEU A 27 0.28 0.24 -17.65
CA LEU A 27 -0.49 -0.51 -16.66
C LEU A 27 -0.88 0.39 -15.48
N PRO A 28 -2.08 0.23 -14.90
CA PRO A 28 -2.48 0.99 -13.73
C PRO A 28 -1.63 0.62 -12.51
N LEU A 29 -1.08 1.63 -11.83
CA LEU A 29 -0.48 1.44 -10.51
C LEU A 29 -1.58 1.37 -9.45
N LEU A 30 -1.79 0.20 -8.86
CA LEU A 30 -2.85 0.00 -7.86
C LEU A 30 -2.56 0.69 -6.52
N GLY A 31 -1.31 0.97 -6.18
CA GLY A 31 -1.01 1.68 -4.94
C GLY A 31 0.47 1.66 -4.58
N ALA A 32 0.78 2.38 -3.51
CA ALA A 32 2.10 2.40 -2.88
C ALA A 32 1.90 2.52 -1.37
N THR A 33 2.43 1.58 -0.61
CA THR A 33 2.30 1.54 0.85
C THR A 33 3.64 1.94 1.48
N PRO A 34 3.67 2.81 2.51
CA PRO A 34 4.90 3.13 3.23
C PRO A 34 5.45 1.91 3.98
N LEU A 35 6.75 1.94 4.27
CA LEU A 35 7.36 0.97 5.19
C LEU A 35 6.96 1.34 6.63
N ASP A 36 5.92 0.70 7.14
CA ASP A 36 5.34 0.97 8.46
C ASP A 36 5.50 -0.26 9.37
N LEU A 37 6.18 -0.07 10.52
CA LEU A 37 6.41 -1.13 11.50
C LEU A 37 5.11 -1.66 12.14
N THR A 38 4.06 -0.86 12.10
CA THR A 38 2.76 -1.21 12.66
C THR A 38 2.10 -2.32 11.85
N ILE A 39 2.31 -2.34 10.52
CA ILE A 39 1.86 -3.45 9.65
C ILE A 39 2.42 -4.77 10.15
N ARG A 40 3.76 -4.85 10.25
CA ARG A 40 4.46 -6.04 10.73
C ARG A 40 3.99 -6.44 12.13
N SER A 41 3.88 -5.48 13.04
CA SER A 41 3.48 -5.75 14.43
C SER A 41 2.06 -6.29 14.54
N CYS A 42 1.14 -5.80 13.70
CA CYS A 42 -0.24 -6.27 13.61
C CYS A 42 -0.31 -7.68 12.99
N GLU A 43 0.40 -7.92 11.89
CA GLU A 43 0.47 -9.22 11.22
C GLU A 43 1.11 -10.31 12.09
N ASP A 44 2.19 -9.97 12.84
CA ASP A 44 2.84 -10.87 13.79
C ASP A 44 1.87 -11.35 14.90
N ARG A 45 0.84 -10.56 15.23
CA ARG A 45 -0.20 -10.89 16.22
C ARG A 45 -1.41 -11.61 15.62
N GLY A 46 -1.43 -11.83 14.31
CA GLY A 46 -2.58 -12.38 13.59
C GLY A 46 -3.78 -11.43 13.52
N LEU A 47 -3.58 -10.13 13.74
CA LEU A 47 -4.64 -9.13 13.67
C LEU A 47 -4.31 -8.14 12.53
N PRO A 48 -4.99 -8.20 11.38
CA PRO A 48 -4.65 -7.35 10.24
C PRO A 48 -4.82 -5.87 10.59
N MET A 49 -3.99 -5.02 9.98
CA MET A 49 -3.96 -3.58 10.27
C MET A 49 -5.33 -2.90 10.13
N MET A 50 -6.13 -3.30 9.14
CA MET A 50 -7.48 -2.76 8.92
C MET A 50 -8.46 -3.07 10.07
N ALA A 51 -8.22 -4.14 10.83
CA ALA A 51 -9.02 -4.48 12.01
C ALA A 51 -8.44 -3.86 13.29
N ALA A 52 -7.10 -3.83 13.41
CA ALA A 52 -6.41 -3.26 14.57
C ALA A 52 -6.53 -1.73 14.64
N GLU A 53 -6.40 -1.05 13.50
CA GLU A 53 -6.41 0.41 13.38
C GLU A 53 -7.23 0.83 12.15
N PRO A 54 -8.57 0.88 12.28
CA PRO A 54 -9.48 1.16 11.16
C PRO A 54 -9.24 2.52 10.47
N GLU A 55 -8.78 3.51 11.22
CA GLU A 55 -8.54 4.89 10.75
C GLU A 55 -7.09 5.12 10.29
N SER A 56 -6.28 4.06 10.19
CA SER A 56 -4.88 4.19 9.77
C SER A 56 -4.76 4.59 8.30
N ALA A 57 -3.80 5.47 7.99
CA ALA A 57 -3.50 5.86 6.62
C ALA A 57 -3.12 4.64 5.75
N VAL A 58 -2.42 3.67 6.34
CA VAL A 58 -2.10 2.39 5.69
C VAL A 58 -3.35 1.59 5.38
N GLY A 59 -4.29 1.47 6.32
CA GLY A 59 -5.57 0.80 6.12
C GLY A 59 -6.35 1.40 4.95
N ALA A 60 -6.40 2.73 4.84
CA ALA A 60 -7.04 3.44 3.74
C ALA A 60 -6.39 3.12 2.37
N ILE A 61 -5.06 3.00 2.31
CA ILE A 61 -4.33 2.61 1.08
C ILE A 61 -4.75 1.20 0.63
N PHE A 62 -4.76 0.23 1.56
CA PHE A 62 -5.18 -1.15 1.25
C PHE A 62 -6.63 -1.23 0.78
N GLN A 63 -7.55 -0.49 1.43
CA GLN A 63 -8.94 -0.41 1.00
C GLN A 63 -9.09 0.17 -0.41
N SER A 64 -8.31 1.20 -0.75
CA SER A 64 -8.28 1.78 -2.09
C SER A 64 -7.79 0.79 -3.15
N ILE A 65 -6.70 0.06 -2.86
CA ILE A 65 -6.18 -1.02 -3.73
C ILE A 65 -7.27 -2.08 -3.96
N ALA A 66 -7.89 -2.58 -2.89
CA ALA A 66 -8.93 -3.59 -2.97
C ALA A 66 -10.14 -3.11 -3.80
N ALA A 67 -10.53 -1.84 -3.64
CA ALA A 67 -11.60 -1.25 -4.44
C ALA A 67 -11.26 -1.17 -5.94
N MET A 68 -10.00 -0.88 -6.29
CA MET A 68 -9.56 -0.89 -7.69
C MET A 68 -9.52 -2.30 -8.28
N ILE A 69 -9.03 -3.29 -7.52
CA ILE A 69 -9.06 -4.69 -7.95
C ILE A 69 -10.50 -5.12 -8.23
N ARG A 70 -11.42 -4.87 -7.28
CA ARG A 70 -12.83 -5.22 -7.43
C ARG A 70 -13.46 -4.59 -8.68
N LYS A 71 -13.13 -3.33 -8.98
CA LYS A 71 -13.59 -2.66 -10.21
C LYS A 71 -12.97 -3.27 -11.47
N GLY A 72 -11.70 -3.66 -11.42
CA GLY A 72 -10.99 -4.26 -12.57
C GLY A 72 -11.48 -5.67 -12.89
N THR A 73 -11.85 -6.45 -11.87
CA THR A 73 -12.33 -7.83 -11.99
C THR A 73 -13.84 -7.95 -12.14
N ASP A 74 -14.55 -6.84 -12.34
CA ASP A 74 -16.01 -6.87 -12.49
C ASP A 74 -16.37 -7.75 -13.70
N ALA A 75 -17.38 -8.62 -13.55
CA ALA A 75 -17.68 -9.65 -14.54
C ALA A 75 -18.05 -9.07 -15.92
N SER A 76 -18.57 -7.83 -15.91
CA SER A 76 -18.84 -7.00 -17.08
C SER A 76 -17.59 -6.65 -17.92
N ASN A 77 -16.38 -6.75 -17.36
CA ASN A 77 -15.13 -6.52 -18.10
C ASN A 77 -14.64 -7.75 -18.89
N TYR A 78 -15.26 -8.92 -18.72
CA TYR A 78 -14.89 -10.16 -19.41
C TYR A 78 -16.02 -10.73 -20.29
N ALA A 79 -17.12 -9.99 -20.45
CA ALA A 79 -18.29 -10.37 -21.25
C ALA A 79 -18.21 -9.84 -22.69
#